data_AF-A0A835X587-F1
#
_entry.id   AF-A0A835X587-F1
#
_cell.length_a   1.000
_cell.length_b   1.000
_cell.length_c   1.000
_cell.angle_alpha   90.00
_cell.angle_beta   90.00
_cell.angle_gamma   90.00
#
_symmetry.space_group_name_H-M   'P 1'
#
loop_
_entity.id
_entity.type
_entity.pdbx_description
1 polymer ?
#
loop_
_entity_poly.entity_id
_entity_poly.type
_entity_poly.pdbx_seq_one_letter_code
_entity_poly.pdbx_strand_id
1 'polypeptide(L)'
;MIIDDVVFVFRSAITLPENPIARDLLYLNACMWIFDKTEGVLVYLTGDAKETSFSLSRSKKMFEEVVRRARVLHDLLKEKKVPILEPSDECSTCQYYERCYIKQKIAKSISIKDLVGFNK
;
A
#
# COMPACT_ATOMS: atom_id res chain seq x y z
N MET A 1 13.23 10.46 10.12
CA MET A 1 14.14 11.42 10.78
C MET A 1 14.53 12.46 9.74
N ILE A 2 14.67 13.73 10.11
CA ILE A 2 15.11 14.78 9.18
C ILE A 2 16.36 15.40 9.79
N ILE A 3 17.44 15.43 9.02
CA ILE A 3 18.69 16.09 9.41
C ILE A 3 19.06 16.99 8.24
N ASP A 4 19.24 18.28 8.54
CA ASP A 4 19.49 19.32 7.55
C ASP A 4 18.47 19.25 6.39
N ASP A 5 18.94 18.93 5.17
CA ASP A 5 18.11 18.83 3.97
C ASP A 5 17.81 17.40 3.51
N VAL A 6 18.02 16.43 4.41
CA VAL A 6 17.88 15.00 4.11
C VAL A 6 16.79 14.36 4.96
N VAL A 7 15.88 13.64 4.30
CA VAL A 7 14.87 12.79 4.96
C VAL A 7 15.38 11.35 5.06
N PHE A 8 15.50 10.84 6.28
CA PHE A 8 15.82 9.44 6.56
C PHE A 8 14.56 8.64 6.87
N VAL A 9 14.36 7.54 6.16
CA VAL A 9 13.32 6.54 6.45
C VAL A 9 13.99 5.22 6.78
N PHE A 10 13.68 4.69 7.96
CA PHE A 10 14.17 3.39 8.42
C PHE A 10 13.08 2.34 8.26
N ARG A 11 13.45 1.18 7.69
CA ARG A 11 12.57 0.03 7.52
C ARG A 11 13.21 -1.21 8.10
N SER A 12 12.46 -1.93 8.93
CA SER A 12 12.85 -3.28 9.32
C SER A 12 12.63 -4.21 8.14
N ALA A 13 13.59 -5.09 7.86
CA ALA A 13 13.51 -6.11 6.84
C ALA A 13 13.93 -7.47 7.41
N ILE A 14 13.34 -8.55 6.89
CA ILE A 14 13.81 -9.92 7.18
C ILE A 14 15.05 -10.22 6.35
N THR A 15 15.02 -9.80 5.07
CA THR A 15 16.13 -9.92 4.12
C THR A 15 16.38 -8.55 3.52
N LEU A 16 17.66 -8.15 3.40
CA LEU A 16 18.02 -6.89 2.78
C LEU A 16 17.70 -6.92 1.28
N PRO A 17 16.94 -5.95 0.75
CA PRO A 17 16.60 -5.94 -0.66
C PRO A 17 17.78 -5.43 -1.49
N GLU A 18 17.95 -5.99 -2.69
CA GLU A 18 18.96 -5.51 -3.65
C GLU A 18 18.59 -4.15 -4.26
N ASN A 19 17.29 -3.86 -4.35
CA ASN A 19 16.72 -2.63 -4.88
C ASN A 19 15.69 -2.05 -3.91
N PRO A 20 15.51 -0.72 -3.86
CA PRO A 20 14.53 -0.12 -2.96
C PRO A 20 13.11 -0.54 -3.31
N ILE A 21 12.31 -0.89 -2.30
CA ILE A 21 10.93 -1.34 -2.49
C ILE A 21 10.08 -0.16 -2.97
N ALA A 22 9.30 -0.36 -4.04
CA ALA A 22 8.55 0.71 -4.71
C ALA A 22 7.65 1.55 -3.78
N ARG A 23 7.00 0.93 -2.79
CA ARG A 23 6.18 1.66 -1.82
C ARG A 23 6.99 2.58 -0.92
N ASP A 24 8.20 2.15 -0.57
CA ASP A 24 9.08 2.91 0.33
C ASP A 24 9.70 4.07 -0.42
N LEU A 25 10.00 3.89 -1.72
CA LEU A 25 10.35 4.99 -2.63
C LEU A 25 9.26 6.05 -2.66
N LEU A 26 8.01 5.65 -2.91
CA LEU A 26 6.88 6.58 -2.96
C LEU A 26 6.66 7.28 -1.62
N TYR A 27 6.79 6.54 -0.51
CA TYR A 27 6.66 7.09 0.84
C TYR A 27 7.75 8.13 1.14
N LEU A 28 9.02 7.79 0.94
CA LEU A 28 10.14 8.70 1.16
C LEU A 28 10.02 9.94 0.25
N ASN A 29 9.65 9.75 -1.01
CA ASN A 29 9.43 10.86 -1.93
C ASN A 29 8.28 11.77 -1.47
N ALA A 30 7.17 11.22 -0.99
CA ALA A 30 6.10 12.02 -0.41
C ALA A 30 6.58 12.81 0.82
N CYS A 31 7.38 12.22 1.70
CA CYS A 31 7.98 12.93 2.82
C CYS A 31 8.86 14.10 2.37
N MET A 32 9.72 13.90 1.36
CA MET A 32 10.55 14.97 0.79
C MET A 32 9.70 16.15 0.27
N TRP A 33 8.53 15.89 -0.32
CA TRP A 33 7.60 16.95 -0.74
C TRP A 33 6.88 17.63 0.43
N ILE A 34 6.45 16.87 1.43
CA ILE A 34 5.74 17.39 2.61
C ILE A 34 6.64 18.30 3.45
N PHE A 35 7.92 17.93 3.60
CA PHE A 35 8.89 18.65 4.43
C PHE A 35 9.78 19.61 3.65
N ASP A 36 9.50 19.81 2.35
CA ASP A 36 10.27 20.64 1.42
C ASP A 36 11.77 20.33 1.40
N LYS A 37 12.12 19.04 1.36
CA LYS A 37 13.49 18.54 1.30
C LYS A 37 13.82 18.00 -0.09
N THR A 38 15.09 18.06 -0.48
CA THR A 38 15.53 17.67 -1.83
C THR A 38 16.12 16.28 -1.88
N GLU A 39 16.69 15.81 -0.76
CA GLU A 39 17.37 14.53 -0.66
C GLU A 39 16.73 13.63 0.39
N GLY A 40 16.85 12.32 0.17
CA GLY A 40 16.33 11.31 1.07
C GLY A 40 17.18 10.06 1.06
N VAL A 41 17.22 9.38 2.20
CA VAL A 41 17.90 8.11 2.39
C VAL A 41 16.92 7.10 2.95
N LEU A 42 16.78 5.99 2.24
CA LEU A 42 16.00 4.85 2.68
C LEU A 42 16.96 3.79 3.23
N VAL A 43 16.83 3.46 4.51
CA VAL A 43 17.69 2.50 5.21
C VAL A 43 16.87 1.28 5.58
N TYR A 44 17.33 0.11 5.14
CA TYR A 44 16.79 -1.19 5.55
C TYR A 44 17.70 -1.82 6.59
N LEU A 45 17.11 -2.31 7.67
CA LEU A 45 17.81 -2.91 8.81
C LEU A 45 17.24 -4.30 9.10
N THR A 46 18.11 -5.26 9.35
CA THR A 46 17.74 -6.61 9.81
C THR A 46 18.00 -6.78 11.31
N GLY A 47 17.39 -7.80 11.92
CA GLY A 47 17.57 -8.09 13.35
C GLY A 47 18.99 -8.51 13.75
N ASP A 48 19.82 -8.94 12.79
CA ASP A 48 21.24 -9.26 12.96
C ASP A 48 22.16 -8.06 12.68
N ALA A 49 21.63 -6.83 12.77
CA ALA A 49 22.34 -5.57 12.62
C ALA A 49 23.03 -5.37 11.25
N LYS A 50 22.54 -6.04 10.20
CA LYS A 50 22.94 -5.73 8.82
C LYS A 50 22.07 -4.61 8.27
N GLU A 51 22.64 -3.84 7.36
CA GLU A 51 21.94 -2.73 6.73
C GLU A 51 22.26 -2.60 5.24
N THR A 52 21.31 -2.04 4.50
CA THR A 52 21.52 -1.50 3.17
C THR A 52 20.80 -0.17 3.05
N SER A 53 21.33 0.76 2.26
CA SER A 53 20.73 2.08 2.10
C SER A 53 20.69 2.54 0.66
N PHE A 54 19.69 3.35 0.34
CA PHE A 54 19.48 3.91 -0.98
C PHE A 54 19.25 5.41 -0.87
N SER A 55 20.09 6.18 -1.55
CA SER A 55 19.95 7.64 -1.66
C SER A 55 19.09 8.01 -2.86
N LEU A 56 18.17 8.96 -2.66
CA LEU A 56 17.13 9.31 -3.61
C LEU A 56 16.92 10.82 -3.60
N SER A 57 16.83 11.41 -4.79
CA SER A 57 16.47 12.82 -4.94
C SER A 57 14.97 12.98 -5.18
N ARG A 58 14.42 14.11 -4.73
CA ARG A 58 13.00 14.44 -4.86
C ARG A 58 12.52 14.41 -6.31
N SER A 59 11.46 13.63 -6.56
CA SER A 59 10.85 13.44 -7.87
C SER A 59 9.42 13.96 -7.89
N LYS A 60 9.14 14.90 -8.80
CA LYS A 60 7.77 15.43 -9.03
C LYS A 60 6.84 14.34 -9.56
N LYS A 61 7.31 13.54 -10.53
CA LYS A 61 6.53 12.46 -11.15
C LYS A 61 6.05 11.44 -10.11
N MET A 62 6.93 11.02 -9.20
CA MET A 62 6.56 10.09 -8.13
C MET A 62 5.54 10.69 -7.16
N PHE A 63 5.64 11.99 -6.89
CA PHE A 63 4.71 12.67 -5.99
C PHE A 63 3.32 12.84 -6.61
N GLU A 64 3.26 13.20 -7.89
CA GLU A 64 2.00 13.27 -8.64
C GLU A 64 1.27 11.92 -8.64
N GLU A 65 2.00 10.80 -8.69
CA GLU A 65 1.41 9.46 -8.56
C GLU A 65 0.79 9.22 -7.18
N VAL A 66 1.47 9.63 -6.09
CA VAL A 66 0.92 9.56 -4.73
C VAL A 66 -0.34 10.42 -4.60
N VAL A 67 -0.31 11.65 -5.12
CA VAL A 67 -1.45 12.57 -5.13
C VAL A 67 -2.62 11.98 -5.91
N ARG A 68 -2.35 11.37 -7.08
CA ARG A 68 -3.37 10.69 -7.89
C ARG A 68 -4.02 9.54 -7.13
N ARG A 69 -3.23 8.67 -6.48
CA ARG A 69 -3.73 7.55 -5.68
C ARG A 69 -4.58 8.03 -4.50
N ALA A 70 -4.16 9.09 -3.82
CA ALA A 70 -4.92 9.69 -2.73
C ALA A 70 -6.29 10.24 -3.19
N ARG A 71 -6.35 10.89 -4.37
CA ARG A 71 -7.62 11.36 -4.97
C ARG A 71 -8.54 10.20 -5.32
N VAL A 72 -8.02 9.17 -5.97
CA VAL A 72 -8.81 7.97 -6.32
C VAL A 72 -9.41 7.34 -5.05
N LEU A 73 -8.61 7.20 -3.99
CA LEU A 73 -9.10 6.67 -2.71
C LEU A 73 -10.19 7.56 -2.11
N HIS A 74 -10.02 8.89 -2.13
CA HIS A 74 -11.00 9.86 -1.64
C HIS A 74 -12.34 9.75 -2.36
N ASP A 75 -12.32 9.66 -3.69
CA ASP A 75 -13.54 9.55 -4.49
C ASP A 75 -14.27 8.22 -4.22
N LEU A 76 -13.53 7.11 -4.13
CA LEU A 76 -14.09 5.81 -3.78
C LEU A 76 -14.72 5.78 -2.39
N LEU A 77 -14.09 6.43 -1.41
CA LEU A 77 -14.65 6.55 -0.05
C LEU A 77 -15.93 7.37 -0.05
N LYS A 78 -15.99 8.48 -0.79
CA LYS A 78 -17.21 9.28 -0.94
C LYS A 78 -18.35 8.49 -1.59
N GLU A 79 -18.04 7.71 -2.61
CA GLU A 79 -19.02 6.88 -3.32
C GLU A 79 -19.33 5.55 -2.61
N LYS A 80 -18.65 5.27 -1.48
CA LYS A 80 -18.73 4.00 -0.74
C LYS A 80 -18.46 2.77 -1.62
N LYS A 81 -17.55 2.93 -2.59
CA LYS A 81 -17.12 1.85 -3.48
C LYS A 81 -15.86 1.21 -2.95
N VAL A 82 -15.78 -0.11 -3.09
CA VAL A 82 -14.57 -0.87 -2.73
C VAL A 82 -13.47 -0.54 -3.75
N PRO A 83 -12.26 -0.17 -3.30
CA PRO A 83 -11.13 0.06 -4.19
C PRO A 83 -10.74 -1.16 -5.01
N ILE A 84 -10.09 -0.91 -6.14
CA ILE A 84 -9.45 -1.96 -6.94
C ILE A 84 -8.34 -2.60 -6.10
N LEU A 85 -8.20 -3.92 -6.19
CA LEU A 85 -7.15 -4.65 -5.50
C LEU A 85 -5.77 -4.26 -6.06
N GLU A 86 -4.84 -3.94 -5.16
CA GLU A 86 -3.43 -3.71 -5.45
C GLU A 86 -2.61 -4.85 -4.84
N PRO A 87 -2.28 -5.90 -5.60
CA PRO A 87 -1.48 -7.02 -5.10
C PRO A 87 -0.10 -6.54 -4.65
N SER A 88 0.39 -7.10 -3.54
CA SER A 88 1.74 -6.88 -3.05
C SER A 88 2.26 -8.12 -2.32
N ASP A 89 3.55 -8.16 -2.02
CA ASP A 89 4.16 -9.27 -1.29
C ASP A 89 3.55 -9.46 0.11
N GLU A 90 3.01 -8.39 0.71
CA GLU A 90 2.31 -8.44 2.00
C GLU A 90 0.97 -9.18 1.93
N CYS A 91 0.36 -9.31 0.74
CA CYS A 91 -0.89 -10.05 0.61
C CYS A 91 -0.74 -11.51 1.04
N SER A 92 0.45 -12.11 0.87
CA SER A 92 0.75 -13.50 1.24
C SER A 92 0.59 -13.78 2.74
N THR A 93 0.78 -12.78 3.59
CA THR A 93 0.67 -12.88 5.06
C THR A 93 -0.46 -12.03 5.63
N CYS A 94 -1.27 -11.41 4.76
CA CYS A 94 -2.34 -10.50 5.16
C CYS A 94 -3.53 -11.27 5.75
N GLN A 95 -3.93 -10.91 6.97
CA GLN A 95 -5.12 -11.47 7.64
C GLN A 95 -6.44 -11.27 6.88
N TYR A 96 -6.47 -10.34 5.93
CA TYR A 96 -7.65 -10.03 5.11
C TYR A 96 -7.59 -10.63 3.70
N TYR A 97 -6.56 -11.43 3.38
CA TYR A 97 -6.37 -12.02 2.05
C TYR A 97 -7.66 -12.63 1.48
N GLU A 98 -8.34 -13.45 2.28
CA GLU A 98 -9.58 -14.10 1.85
C GLU A 98 -10.69 -13.11 1.51
N ARG A 99 -10.81 -12.01 2.26
CA ARG A 99 -11.84 -10.98 2.00
C ARG A 99 -11.58 -10.24 0.69
N CYS A 100 -10.31 -10.11 0.31
CA CYS A 100 -9.90 -9.46 -0.92
C CYS A 100 -10.03 -10.39 -2.13
N TYR A 101 -9.56 -11.64 -2.04
CA TYR A 101 -9.39 -12.53 -3.20
C TYR A 101 -10.48 -13.60 -3.34
N ILE A 102 -11.20 -13.95 -2.27
CA ILE A 102 -12.29 -14.92 -2.35
C ILE A 102 -13.59 -14.17 -2.61
N LYS A 103 -14.21 -14.42 -3.77
CA LYS A 103 -15.58 -13.96 -4.02
C LYS A 103 -16.48 -14.58 -2.96
N GLN A 104 -17.01 -13.76 -2.05
CA GLN A 104 -18.11 -14.22 -1.20
C GLN A 104 -19.23 -14.68 -2.13
N LYS A 105 -19.57 -15.97 -2.07
CA LYS A 105 -20.83 -16.45 -2.66
C LYS A 105 -21.90 -15.72 -1.88
N ILE A 106 -22.45 -14.66 -2.45
CA ILE A 106 -23.71 -14.10 -2.01
C ILE A 106 -24.70 -15.23 -2.30
N ALA A 107 -24.90 -16.11 -1.33
CA ALA A 107 -26.04 -16.99 -1.34
C ALA A 107 -27.23 -16.02 -1.38
N LYS A 108 -27.83 -15.85 -2.56
CA LYS A 108 -29.19 -15.32 -2.63
C LYS A 108 -29.95 -16.14 -1.61
N SER A 109 -30.56 -15.49 -0.62
CA SER A 109 -31.44 -16.16 0.32
C SER A 109 -32.56 -16.76 -0.51
N ILE A 110 -32.40 -18.00 -0.95
CA ILE A 110 -33.47 -18.74 -1.59
C ILE A 110 -34.47 -18.95 -0.47
N SER A 111 -35.59 -18.25 -0.53
CA SER A 111 -36.67 -18.46 0.41
C SER A 111 -37.09 -19.92 0.28
N ILE A 112 -37.38 -20.59 1.40
CA ILE A 112 -37.89 -21.98 1.38
C ILE A 112 -39.14 -22.09 0.47
N LYS A 113 -39.89 -21.00 0.29
CA LYS A 113 -41.02 -20.93 -0.65
C LYS A 113 -40.62 -21.17 -2.11
N ASP A 114 -39.46 -20.66 -2.53
CA ASP A 114 -38.94 -20.83 -3.89
C ASP A 114 -38.38 -22.25 -4.12
N LEU A 115 -37.99 -22.92 -3.04
CA LEU A 115 -37.37 -24.25 -3.06
C LEU A 115 -38.41 -25.39 -3.04
N VAL A 116 -39.62 -25.15 -2.52
CA VAL A 116 -40.67 -26.17 -2.32
C VAL A 116 -41.83 -26.03 -3.32
N GLY A 117 -41.73 -25.14 -4.32
CA GLY A 117 -42.69 -25.10 -5.43
C GLY A 117 -44.11 -24.63 -5.07
N PHE A 118 -44.29 -23.92 -3.95
CA PHE A 118 -45.55 -23.26 -3.62
C PHE A 118 -45.68 -21.92 -4.37
N ASN A 119 -45.52 -21.93 -5.69
CA ASN A 119 -46.05 -20.87 -6.54
C ASN A 119 -47.43 -21.35 -7.03
N LYS A 120 -48.48 -20.90 -6.35
CA LYS A 120 -49.84 -20.83 -6.91
C LYS A 120 -50.02 -19.47 -7.57
#